data_AF-A0A143QAQ5-F1
#
_entry.id   AF-A0A143QAQ5-F1
#
_cell.length_a   1.000
_cell.length_b   1.000
_cell.length_c   1.000
_cell.angle_alpha   90.00
_cell.angle_beta   90.00
_cell.angle_gamma   90.00
#
_symmetry.space_group_name_H-M   'P 1'
#
loop_
_entity.id
_entity.type
_entity.pdbx_description
1 polymer ?
#
loop_
_entity_poly.entity_id
_entity_poly.type
_entity_poly.pdbx_seq_one_letter_code
_entity_poly.pdbx_strand_id
1 'polypeptide(L)'
;MTTALGFAILAQNTTGPEFGKASPVGLVIIALLLVGTALLVRSMNGHMKKLPSSFEPTDPTPDQAADEGTDRGGLGPDPRG
;
A
#
# COMPACT_ATOMS: atom_id res chain seq x y z
N MET A 1 17.98 -20.18 -41.27
CA MET A 1 18.64 -18.87 -41.51
C MET A 1 17.84 -17.67 -41.03
N THR A 2 16.53 -17.77 -40.79
CA THR A 2 15.68 -16.69 -40.23
C THR A 2 15.78 -16.54 -38.71
N THR A 3 16.07 -17.60 -37.97
CA THR A 3 16.21 -17.56 -36.49
C THR A 3 17.48 -16.84 -36.02
N ALA A 4 18.58 -16.91 -36.78
CA ALA A 4 19.85 -16.27 -36.41
C ALA A 4 19.78 -14.74 -36.47
N LEU A 5 18.98 -14.18 -37.38
CA LEU A 5 18.80 -12.72 -37.51
C LEU A 5 18.06 -12.13 -36.30
N GLY A 6 17.07 -12.86 -35.76
CA GLY A 6 16.29 -12.43 -34.59
C GLY A 6 17.12 -12.33 -33.30
N PHE A 7 18.05 -13.28 -33.08
CA PHE A 7 19.01 -13.20 -31.97
C PHE A 7 20.01 -12.06 -32.15
N ALA A 8 20.45 -11.78 -33.38
CA ALA A 8 21.38 -10.68 -33.64
C ALA A 8 20.74 -9.30 -33.37
N ILE A 9 19.44 -9.12 -33.64
CA ILE A 9 18.70 -7.88 -33.31
C ILE A 9 18.55 -7.73 -31.78
N LEU A 10 18.28 -8.81 -31.06
CA LEU A 10 18.20 -8.77 -29.59
C LEU A 10 19.59 -8.56 -28.94
N ALA A 11 20.66 -9.01 -29.59
CA ALA A 11 22.04 -8.85 -29.12
C ALA A 11 22.66 -7.49 -29.49
N GLN A 12 21.93 -6.58 -30.12
CA GLN A 12 22.43 -5.23 -30.38
C GLN A 12 22.49 -4.47 -29.06
N ASN A 13 23.70 -4.29 -28.56
CA ASN A 13 23.96 -3.50 -27.37
C ASN A 13 23.57 -2.04 -27.65
N THR A 14 22.34 -1.64 -27.29
CA THR A 14 21.80 -0.28 -27.43
C THR A 14 22.41 0.73 -26.46
N THR A 15 23.40 0.28 -25.70
CA THR A 15 24.19 1.02 -24.72
C THR A 15 25.15 1.99 -25.43
N GLY A 16 24.66 3.17 -25.80
CA GLY A 16 25.49 4.28 -26.30
C GLY A 16 26.38 4.89 -25.20
N PRO A 17 27.26 5.85 -25.54
CA PRO A 17 28.20 6.47 -24.58
C PRO A 17 27.55 7.11 -23.33
N GLU A 18 26.24 7.38 -23.38
CA GLU A 18 25.44 7.97 -22.31
C GLU A 18 24.84 6.92 -21.34
N PHE A 19 24.96 5.64 -21.66
CA PHE A 19 24.50 4.58 -20.78
C PHE A 19 25.33 4.59 -19.49
N GLY A 20 24.64 4.66 -18.35
CA GLY A 20 25.28 4.81 -17.06
C GLY A 20 25.55 6.27 -16.63
N LYS A 21 25.35 7.30 -17.48
CA LYS A 21 25.33 8.70 -17.03
C LYS A 21 23.99 9.13 -16.42
N ALA A 22 22.90 8.48 -16.84
CA ALA A 22 21.58 8.65 -16.23
C ALA A 22 21.39 7.82 -14.94
N SER A 23 22.20 6.77 -14.75
CA SER A 23 22.12 5.86 -13.60
C SER A 23 22.40 6.50 -12.22
N PRO A 24 23.38 7.43 -12.07
CA PRO A 24 23.72 8.02 -10.78
C PRO A 24 22.55 8.80 -10.17
N VAL A 25 21.84 9.58 -11.00
CA VAL A 25 20.66 10.35 -10.54
C VAL A 25 19.51 9.42 -10.19
N GLY A 26 19.28 8.38 -11.01
CA GLY A 26 18.28 7.36 -10.72
C GLY A 26 18.50 6.67 -9.37
N LEU A 27 19.77 6.37 -9.03
CA LEU A 27 20.12 5.76 -7.75
C LEU A 27 19.81 6.69 -6.57
N VAL A 28 20.11 7.99 -6.68
CA VAL A 28 19.76 8.97 -5.64
C VAL A 28 18.24 9.06 -5.43
N ILE A 29 17.46 9.07 -6.52
CA ILE A 29 15.99 9.10 -6.44
C ILE A 29 15.47 7.82 -5.77
N ILE A 30 15.98 6.65 -6.16
CA ILE A 30 15.61 5.37 -5.55
C ILE A 30 15.96 5.34 -4.06
N ALA A 31 17.15 5.82 -3.68
CA ALA A 31 17.56 5.91 -2.28
C ALA A 31 16.63 6.83 -1.48
N LEU A 32 16.28 7.99 -2.01
CA LEU A 32 15.32 8.90 -1.40
C LEU A 32 13.93 8.26 -1.25
N LEU A 33 13.48 7.53 -2.28
CA LEU A 33 12.21 6.80 -2.25
C LEU A 33 12.21 5.71 -1.19
N LEU A 34 13.32 4.96 -1.06
CA LEU A 34 13.49 3.92 -0.05
C LEU A 34 13.47 4.51 1.36
N VAL A 35 14.14 5.64 1.57
CA VAL A 35 14.09 6.36 2.86
C VAL A 35 12.66 6.83 3.14
N GLY A 36 11.98 7.44 2.18
CA GLY A 36 10.59 7.88 2.34
C GLY A 36 9.64 6.72 2.65
N THR A 37 9.80 5.59 1.96
CA THR A 37 9.02 4.37 2.17
C THR A 37 9.28 3.79 3.56
N ALA A 38 10.55 3.71 3.99
CA ALA A 38 10.91 3.21 5.32
C ALA A 38 10.37 4.11 6.45
N LEU A 39 10.44 5.43 6.27
CA LEU A 39 9.86 6.39 7.22
C LEU A 39 8.34 6.25 7.31
N LEU A 40 7.66 6.03 6.19
CA LEU A 40 6.22 5.81 6.16
C LEU A 40 5.84 4.53 6.89
N VAL A 41 6.53 3.42 6.60
CA VAL A 41 6.31 2.15 7.32
C VAL A 41 6.54 2.34 8.82
N ARG A 42 7.60 3.04 9.23
CA ARG A 42 7.86 3.32 10.65
C ARG A 42 6.77 4.17 11.29
N SER A 43 6.29 5.19 10.57
CA SER A 43 5.22 6.08 11.02
C SER A 43 3.92 5.30 11.26
N MET A 44 3.50 4.52 10.26
CA MET A 44 2.30 3.69 10.34
C MET A 44 2.42 2.60 11.42
N ASN A 45 3.56 1.92 11.50
CA ASN A 45 3.83 0.93 12.55
C ASN A 45 3.75 1.56 13.96
N GLY A 46 4.10 2.84 14.11
CA GLY A 46 3.95 3.58 15.36
C GLY A 46 2.50 3.80 15.77
N HIS A 47 1.60 4.02 14.80
CA HIS A 47 0.17 4.17 15.07
C HIS A 47 -0.49 2.83 15.42
N MET A 48 -0.09 1.73 14.78
CA MET A 48 -0.60 0.40 15.12
C MET A 48 -0.25 -0.01 16.57
N LYS A 49 0.87 0.46 17.10
CA LYS A 49 1.26 0.25 18.52
C LYS A 49 0.41 1.01 19.53
N LYS A 50 -0.36 2.01 19.10
CA LYS A 50 -1.23 2.81 19.99
C LYS A 50 -2.63 2.25 20.11
N LEU A 51 -2.93 1.12 19.45
CA LEU A 51 -4.21 0.46 19.62
C LEU A 51 -4.23 -0.22 21.00
N PRO A 52 -5.31 -0.03 21.78
CA PRO A 52 -5.48 -0.70 23.05
C PRO A 52 -5.59 -2.23 22.84
N SER A 53 -5.19 -3.00 23.85
CA SER A 53 -5.21 -4.47 23.80
C SER A 53 -6.63 -5.06 23.75
N SER A 54 -7.63 -4.25 24.10
CA SER A 54 -9.04 -4.60 24.03
C SER A 54 -9.84 -3.38 23.60
N PHE A 55 -10.78 -3.60 22.68
CA PHE A 55 -11.79 -2.62 22.27
C PHE A 55 -13.10 -2.84 23.03
N GLU A 56 -13.02 -3.41 24.24
CA GLU A 56 -14.19 -3.54 25.12
C GLU A 56 -14.53 -2.18 25.75
N PRO A 57 -15.77 -1.69 25.58
CA PRO A 57 -16.25 -0.52 26.29
C PRO A 57 -16.22 -0.81 27.80
N THR A 58 -15.42 -0.05 28.56
CA THR A 58 -15.44 -0.14 30.03
C THR A 58 -16.74 0.44 30.61
N ASP A 59 -17.48 1.22 29.82
CA ASP A 59 -18.76 1.81 30.17
C ASP A 59 -19.70 1.71 28.94
N PRO A 60 -20.90 1.11 29.05
CA PRO A 60 -21.78 0.85 27.89
C PRO A 60 -22.47 2.09 27.30
N THR A 61 -22.21 3.28 27.82
CA THR A 61 -22.99 4.49 27.52
C THR A 61 -22.42 5.40 26.40
N PRO A 62 -21.09 5.54 26.16
CA PRO A 62 -20.59 6.47 25.14
C PRO A 62 -20.72 5.98 23.69
N ASP A 63 -20.62 4.67 23.45
CA ASP A 63 -20.60 4.10 22.09
C ASP A 63 -22.00 3.92 21.45
N GLN A 64 -23.07 3.98 22.26
CA GLN A 64 -24.44 3.86 21.76
C GLN A 64 -24.86 5.05 20.88
N ALA A 65 -24.27 6.23 21.07
CA ALA A 65 -24.56 7.41 20.27
C ALA A 65 -23.94 7.38 18.86
N ALA A 66 -22.91 6.54 18.64
CA ALA A 66 -22.29 6.34 17.33
C ALA A 66 -22.96 5.23 16.50
N ASP A 67 -23.60 4.26 17.19
CA ASP A 67 -24.37 3.16 16.58
C ASP A 67 -25.80 3.59 16.18
N GLU A 68 -26.30 4.72 16.68
CA GLU A 68 -27.65 5.23 16.39
C GLU A 68 -27.79 5.84 14.98
N GLY A 69 -26.69 5.96 14.22
CA GLY A 69 -26.66 6.55 12.87
C GLY A 69 -26.41 5.56 11.72
N THR A 70 -26.16 4.28 12.01
CA THR A 70 -26.17 3.23 10.96
C THR A 70 -27.59 2.71 10.86
N ASP A 71 -28.26 2.99 9.74
CA ASP A 71 -29.56 2.40 9.41
C ASP A 71 -29.52 0.90 9.74
N ARG A 72 -30.27 0.47 10.76
CA ARG A 72 -30.60 -0.93 11.02
C ARG A 72 -31.54 -1.44 9.91
N GLY A 73 -31.20 -1.21 8.65
CA GLY A 73 -32.01 -1.48 7.45
C GLY A 73 -31.98 -2.94 7.02
N GLY A 74 -32.07 -3.89 7.95
CA GLY A 74 -32.01 -5.32 7.63
C GLY A 74 -32.84 -6.26 8.51
N LEU A 75 -33.38 -5.80 9.64
CA LEU A 75 -34.21 -6.64 10.50
C LEU A 75 -35.59 -5.99 10.67
N GLY A 76 -36.37 -6.05 9.60
CA GLY A 76 -37.82 -5.92 9.73
C GLY A 76 -38.33 -7.12 10.54
N PRO A 77 -39.13 -6.94 11.61
CA PRO A 77 -39.78 -8.05 12.28
C PRO A 77 -40.72 -8.72 11.28
N ASP A 78 -40.47 -10.00 10.97
CA ASP A 78 -41.41 -10.82 10.22
C ASP A 78 -42.73 -10.92 11.02
N PRO A 79 -43.87 -10.43 10.49
CA PRO A 79 -45.15 -10.50 11.18
C PRO A 79 -45.94 -11.78 10.84
N ARG A 80 -45.34 -12.84 10.30
CA ARG A 80 -46.00 -14.12 9.98
C ARG A 80 -45.15 -15.27 10.52
N GLY A 81 -45.68 -16.15 11.38
CA GLY A 81 -46.57 -17.23 10.97
C GLY A 81 -45.72 -18.44 10.58
#